data_AF-A0A2R6KCI0-F1
#
_entry.id   AF-A0A2R6KCI0-F1
#
_cell.length_a   1.000
_cell.length_b   1.000
_cell.length_c   1.000
_cell.angle_alpha   90.00
_cell.angle_beta   90.00
_cell.angle_gamma   90.00
#
_symmetry.space_group_name_H-M   'P 1'
#
loop_
_entity.id
_entity.type
_entity.pdbx_description
1 polymer ?
#
loop_
_entity_poly.entity_id
_entity_poly.type
_entity_poly.pdbx_seq_one_letter_code
_entity_poly.pdbx_strand_id
1 'polypeptide(L)' 'EQVRPGGYLLAPIGRHRQTLVRARHRADGSLDREKHGGVRFVELQ' A
#
# COMPACT_ATOMS: atom_id res chain seq x y z
N GLU A 1 2.38 3.10 16.67
CA GLU A 1 2.65 2.93 15.22
C GLU A 1 2.35 1.48 14.82
N GLN A 2 1.55 1.24 13.78
CA GLN A 2 1.01 -0.12 13.49
C GLN A 2 1.95 -1.00 12.64
N VAL A 3 2.92 -0.42 11.96
CA VAL A 3 3.88 -1.14 11.11
C VAL A 3 5.29 -0.73 11.53
N ARG A 4 6.13 -1.70 11.91
CA ARG A 4 7.53 -1.45 12.29
C ARG A 4 8.35 -0.89 11.12
N PRO A 5 9.41 -0.09 11.36
CA PRO A 5 10.40 0.23 10.34
C PRO A 5 10.93 -1.02 9.61
N GLY A 6 11.10 -0.92 8.31
CA GLY A 6 11.42 -2.02 7.41
C GLY A 6 10.23 -2.92 7.02
N GLY A 7 9.07 -2.74 7.67
CA GLY A 7 7.84 -3.47 7.35
C GLY A 7 7.20 -3.03 6.03
N TYR A 8 6.29 -3.86 5.53
CA TYR A 8 5.56 -3.62 4.29
C TYR A 8 4.06 -3.50 4.53
N LEU A 9 3.43 -2.58 3.79
CA LEU A 9 2.00 -2.51 3.59
C LEU A 9 1.70 -2.87 2.13
N LEU A 10 0.58 -3.56 1.89
CA LEU A 10 0.12 -3.90 0.55
C LEU A 10 -1.39 -3.72 0.50
N ALA A 11 -1.87 -2.87 -0.40
CA ALA A 11 -3.30 -2.57 -0.50
C ALA A 11 -3.72 -2.21 -1.94
N PRO A 12 -4.95 -2.56 -2.35
CA PRO A 12 -5.58 -1.98 -3.53
C PRO A 12 -6.00 -0.54 -3.23
N ILE A 13 -5.44 0.42 -3.96
CA ILE A 13 -5.75 1.85 -3.78
C ILE A 13 -6.56 2.34 -4.97
N GLY A 14 -7.73 2.92 -4.68
CA GLY A 14 -8.69 3.45 -5.65
C GLY A 14 -10.10 2.92 -5.42
N ARG A 15 -11.09 3.51 -6.09
CA ARG A 15 -12.50 3.07 -6.05
C ARG A 15 -12.82 2.21 -7.28
N HIS A 16 -13.16 2.86 -8.40
CA HIS A 16 -13.56 2.17 -9.64
C HIS A 16 -12.38 1.54 -10.40
N ARG A 17 -11.23 2.21 -10.41
CA ARG A 17 -9.96 1.67 -10.92
C ARG A 17 -8.99 1.61 -9.75
N GLN A 18 -8.57 0.41 -9.38
CA GLN A 18 -7.62 0.20 -8.28
C GLN A 18 -6.24 -0.14 -8.84
N THR A 19 -5.20 0.30 -8.14
CA THR A 19 -3.82 -0.14 -8.36
C THR A 19 -3.34 -0.85 -7.10
N LEU A 20 -2.69 -2.00 -7.25
CA LEU A 20 -2.02 -2.65 -6.12
C LEU A 20 -0.76 -1.85 -5.77
N VAL A 21 -0.70 -1.32 -4.55
CA VAL A 21 0.41 -0.51 -4.07
C VAL A 21 1.10 -1.23 -2.92
N ARG A 22 2.42 -1.42 -3.06
CA ARG A 22 3.31 -1.82 -1.97
C ARG A 22 3.94 -0.57 -1.37
N ALA A 23 3.92 -0.45 -0.05
CA ALA A 23 4.63 0.59 0.67
C ALA A 23 5.63 -0.01 1.67
N ARG A 24 6.90 0.39 1.63
CA ARG A 24 7.89 0.04 2.68
C ARG A 24 7.97 1.17 3.70
N HIS A 25 7.78 0.83 4.97
CA HIS A 25 7.97 1.76 6.06
C HIS A 25 9.47 1.95 6.32
N ARG A 26 9.96 3.20 6.25
CA ARG A 26 11.35 3.55 6.51
C ARG A 26 11.54 3.96 7.98
N ALA A 27 12.79 3.94 8.45
CA ALA A 27 13.12 4.32 9.82
C ALA A 27 12.85 5.80 10.15
N ASP A 28 12.71 6.66 9.13
CA ASP A 28 12.39 8.08 9.25
C ASP A 28 10.87 8.35 9.28
N GLY A 29 10.03 7.31 9.34
CA GLY A 29 8.58 7.43 9.30
C GLY A 29 7.99 7.58 7.89
N SER A 30 8.83 7.68 6.85
CA SER A 30 8.36 7.81 5.47
C SER A 30 7.93 6.47 4.87
N LEU A 31 7.13 6.54 3.81
CA LEU A 31 6.72 5.38 3.01
C LEU A 31 7.38 5.41 1.64
N ASP A 32 8.06 4.32 1.28
CA ASP A 32 8.51 4.04 -0.08
C ASP A 32 7.43 3.33 -0.87
N ARG A 33 6.91 3.89 -1.97
CA ARG A 33 5.73 3.33 -2.65
C ARG A 33 6.07 2.84 -4.04
N GLU A 34 5.57 1.65 -4.36
CA GLU A 34 5.66 1.03 -5.69
C GLU A 34 4.28 0.58 -6.16
N LYS A 35 4.01 0.73 -7.46
CA LYS A 35 2.76 0.32 -8.11
C LYS A 35 3.00 -0.98 -8.88
N HIS A 36 2.16 -1.98 -8.63
CA HIS A 36 2.25 -3.30 -9.29
C HIS A 36 1.19 -3.51 -10.40
N GLY A 37 0.37 -2.51 -10.68
CA GLY A 37 -0.63 -2.56 -11.76
C GLY A 37 -2.08 -2.66 -11.27
N GLY A 38 -3.00 -2.78 -12.23
CA GLY A 38 -4.44 -2.72 -11.98
C GLY A 38 -4.98 -4.00 -11.32
N VAL A 39 -5.86 -3.83 -10.33
CA VAL A 39 -6.56 -4.93 -9.63
C VAL A 39 -8.04 -4.59 -9.42
N ARG A 40 -8.83 -5.56 -8.96
CA ARG A 40 -10.24 -5.35 -8.60
C ARG A 40 -10.60 -6.17 -7.35
N PHE A 41 -10.58 -5.48 -6.21
CA PHE A 41 -11.02 -5.95 -4.90
C PHE A 41 -12.35 -5.28 -4.54
N VAL A 42 -13.09 -5.90 -3.63
CA VAL A 42 -14.26 -5.28 -2.99
C VAL A 42 -13.84 -4.02 -2.20
N GLU A 43 -14.79 -3.13 -1.92
CA GLU A 43 -14.52 -1.93 -1.12
C GLU A 43 -14.15 -2.31 0.32
N LEU A 44 -13.03 -1.77 0.79
CA LEU A 44 -12.58 -1.95 2.16
C LEU A 44 -13.55 -1.20 3.10
N GLN A 45 -14.06 -1.92 4.11
CA GLN A 45 -15.01 -1.39 5.10
C GLN A 45 -14.28 -0.77 6.30
#